data_AF-A0A2V8E9A3-F1
#
_entry.id   AF-A0A2V8E9A3-F1
#
_cell.length_a   1.000
_cell.length_b   1.000
_cell.length_c   1.000
_cell.angle_alpha   90.00
_cell.angle_beta   90.00
_cell.angle_gamma   90.00
#
_symmetry.space_group_name_H-M   'P 1'
#
loop_
_entity.id
_entity.type
_entity.pdbx_description
1 polymer ?
#
loop_
_entity_poly.entity_id
_entity_poly.type
_entity_poly.pdbx_seq_one_letter_code
_entity_poly.pdbx_strand_id
1 'polypeptide(L)'
;MLVASVIGRVCPWEIAVHAARGQFARAIVRFSRGLVPVPLEGRTVWTRYYTPREFTQIYTLAGFRRIALRTLGLVVPPPYLQGFAGRHLSLVATLRRVEDAVGAWPGVRASGDHFLIVMRKDA
;
A
#
# COMPACT_ATOMS: atom_id res chain seq x y z
N MET A 1 6.77 10.69 17.60
CA MET A 1 6.88 10.40 16.15
C MET A 1 5.93 9.26 15.83
N LEU A 2 5.25 9.29 14.69
CA LEU A 2 4.35 8.21 14.24
C LEU A 2 4.87 7.66 12.90
N VAL A 3 5.06 6.35 12.85
CA VAL A 3 5.41 5.60 11.64
C VAL A 3 4.30 4.59 11.40
N ALA A 4 3.68 4.62 10.23
CA ALA A 4 2.60 3.70 9.89
C ALA A 4 2.79 3.13 8.48
N SER A 5 2.57 1.82 8.35
CA SER A 5 2.30 1.17 7.08
C SER A 5 0.79 1.01 6.95
N VAL A 6 0.22 1.55 5.88
CA VAL A 6 -1.23 1.58 5.68
C VAL A 6 -1.55 0.97 4.33
N ILE A 7 -2.52 0.06 4.29
CA ILE A 7 -2.98 -0.55 3.04
C ILE A 7 -3.58 0.55 2.16
N GLY A 8 -3.02 0.71 0.96
CA GLY A 8 -3.44 1.68 -0.03
C GLY A 8 -4.65 1.19 -0.82
N ARG A 9 -5.32 2.13 -1.50
CA ARG A 9 -6.43 1.82 -2.42
C ARG A 9 -5.97 1.20 -3.75
N VAL A 10 -4.70 1.39 -4.10
CA VAL A 10 -4.13 0.96 -5.38
C VAL A 10 -3.17 -0.19 -5.11
N CYS A 11 -3.36 -1.33 -5.74
CA CYS A 11 -2.37 -2.41 -5.75
C CYS A 11 -2.03 -2.74 -7.20
N PRO A 12 -0.85 -2.31 -7.70
CA PRO A 12 -0.44 -2.54 -9.09
C PRO A 12 -0.42 -4.03 -9.45
N TRP A 13 -0.04 -4.86 -8.48
CA TRP A 13 0.03 -6.31 -8.67
C TRP A 13 -1.34 -6.96 -8.73
N GLU A 14 -2.30 -6.51 -7.91
CA GLU A 14 -3.69 -6.92 -8.09
C GLU A 14 -4.21 -6.49 -9.46
N ILE A 15 -3.93 -5.27 -9.91
CA ILE A 15 -4.32 -4.81 -11.25
C ILE A 15 -3.68 -5.69 -12.33
N ALA A 16 -2.39 -6.01 -12.23
CA ALA A 16 -1.69 -6.85 -13.20
C ALA A 16 -2.23 -8.29 -13.22
N VAL A 17 -2.42 -8.90 -12.04
CA VAL A 17 -2.96 -10.27 -11.90
C VAL A 17 -4.42 -10.34 -12.36
N HIS A 18 -5.23 -9.34 -12.03
CA HIS A 18 -6.63 -9.27 -12.42
C HIS A 18 -6.80 -8.93 -13.90
N ALA A 19 -5.96 -8.08 -14.48
CA ALA A 19 -5.95 -7.83 -15.93
C ALA A 19 -5.59 -9.11 -16.70
N ALA A 20 -4.60 -9.87 -16.23
CA ALA A 20 -4.24 -11.15 -16.81
C ALA A 20 -5.34 -12.23 -16.68
N ARG A 21 -6.24 -12.09 -15.69
CA ARG A 21 -7.33 -13.05 -15.40
C ARG A 21 -8.73 -12.54 -15.75
N GLY A 22 -8.86 -11.32 -16.27
CA GLY A 22 -10.14 -10.65 -16.57
C GLY A 22 -11.02 -10.33 -15.34
N GLN A 23 -10.47 -10.32 -14.12
CA GLN A 23 -11.24 -10.28 -12.86
C GLN A 23 -11.12 -8.95 -12.10
N PHE A 24 -11.57 -7.85 -12.69
CA PHE A 24 -11.42 -6.50 -12.13
C PHE A 24 -12.27 -6.21 -10.88
N ALA A 25 -13.28 -7.04 -10.59
CA ALA A 25 -14.25 -6.78 -9.53
C ALA A 25 -13.62 -6.67 -8.12
N ARG A 26 -12.57 -7.47 -7.82
CA ARG A 26 -11.89 -7.43 -6.51
C ARG A 26 -10.94 -6.23 -6.36
N ALA A 27 -10.33 -5.77 -7.45
CA ALA A 27 -9.46 -4.59 -7.43
C ALA A 27 -10.26 -3.31 -7.09
N ILE A 28 -11.52 -3.24 -7.52
CA ILE A 28 -12.40 -2.07 -7.29
C ILE A 28 -12.88 -1.98 -5.83
N VAL A 29 -12.90 -3.11 -5.09
CA VAL A 29 -13.34 -3.14 -3.69
C VAL A 29 -12.52 -2.20 -2.80
N ARG A 30 -11.21 -2.08 -3.06
CA ARG A 30 -10.31 -1.18 -2.32
C ARG A 30 -10.59 0.31 -2.59
N PHE A 31 -11.31 0.63 -3.66
CA PHE A 31 -11.75 2.00 -3.97
C PHE A 31 -13.05 2.38 -3.26
N SER A 32 -13.70 1.45 -2.55
CA SER A 32 -14.82 1.77 -1.70
C SER A 32 -14.41 2.76 -0.61
N ARG A 33 -15.18 3.85 -0.47
CA ARG A 33 -14.97 4.87 0.57
C ARG A 33 -15.52 4.44 1.94
N GLY A 34 -16.31 3.37 1.96
CA GLY A 34 -16.97 2.80 3.15
C GLY A 34 -16.18 1.68 3.81
N LEU A 35 -16.78 1.09 4.83
CA LEU A 35 -16.29 -0.15 5.44
C LEU A 35 -16.53 -1.31 4.48
N VAL A 36 -15.48 -2.09 4.25
CA VAL A 36 -15.52 -3.28 3.42
C VAL A 36 -15.38 -4.51 4.32
N PRO A 37 -16.24 -5.52 4.18
CA PRO A 37 -16.06 -6.79 4.87
C PRO A 37 -14.89 -7.56 4.23
N VAL A 38 -13.83 -7.79 5.01
CA VAL A 38 -12.66 -8.58 4.59
C VAL A 38 -12.63 -9.86 5.41
N PRO A 39 -12.69 -11.06 4.78
CA PRO A 39 -12.52 -12.31 5.50
C PRO A 39 -11.06 -12.47 5.93
N LEU A 40 -10.83 -12.62 7.23
CA LEU A 40 -9.53 -12.85 7.85
C LEU A 40 -9.68 -13.94 8.92
N GLU A 41 -8.94 -15.04 8.80
CA GLU A 41 -8.92 -16.16 9.76
C GLU A 41 -10.33 -16.69 10.13
N GLY A 42 -11.22 -16.81 9.15
CA GLY A 42 -12.59 -17.32 9.35
C GLY A 42 -13.54 -16.31 10.00
N ARG A 43 -13.13 -15.05 10.19
CA ARG A 43 -13.96 -13.94 10.68
C ARG A 43 -14.01 -12.82 9.66
N THR A 44 -15.08 -12.02 9.69
CA THR A 44 -15.18 -10.83 8.86
C THR A 44 -14.67 -9.62 9.64
N VAL A 45 -13.62 -8.97 9.12
CA VAL A 45 -13.08 -7.71 9.64
C VAL A 45 -13.53 -6.57 8.74
N TRP A 46 -14.19 -5.58 9.34
CA TRP A 46 -14.59 -4.37 8.62
C TRP A 46 -13.39 -3.45 8.44
N THR A 47 -12.95 -3.30 7.20
CA THR A 47 -11.73 -2.59 6.85
C THR A 47 -12.05 -1.34 6.05
N ARG A 48 -11.39 -0.23 6.38
CA ARG A 48 -11.44 1.00 5.57
C ARG A 48 -10.09 1.25 4.92
N TYR A 49 -10.11 1.43 3.60
CA TYR A 49 -8.91 1.78 2.84
C TYR A 49 -8.75 3.29 2.74
N TYR A 50 -7.54 3.76 3.01
CA TYR A 50 -7.21 5.18 3.01
C TYR A 50 -6.28 5.51 1.85
N THR A 51 -6.46 6.69 1.29
CA THR A 51 -5.41 7.36 0.54
C THR A 51 -4.43 8.04 1.51
N PRO A 52 -3.16 8.29 1.12
CA PRO A 52 -2.23 9.01 1.97
C PRO A 52 -2.74 10.39 2.40
N ARG A 53 -3.55 11.04 1.55
CA ARG A 53 -4.15 12.35 1.85
C ARG A 53 -5.22 12.25 2.95
N GLU A 54 -6.18 11.34 2.81
CA GLU A 54 -7.22 11.12 3.82
C GLU A 54 -6.59 10.74 5.16
N PHE A 55 -5.59 9.83 5.14
CA PHE A 55 -4.88 9.44 6.36
C PHE A 55 -4.15 10.64 6.99
N THR A 56 -3.39 11.41 6.20
CA THR A 56 -2.68 12.60 6.72
C THR A 56 -3.64 13.60 7.35
N GLN A 57 -4.78 13.88 6.71
CA GLN A 57 -5.75 14.86 7.19
C GLN A 57 -6.29 14.55 8.59
N ILE A 58 -6.54 13.27 8.90
CA ILE A 58 -6.99 12.84 10.23
C ILE A 58 -5.99 13.26 11.32
N TYR A 59 -4.69 13.08 11.05
CA TYR A 59 -3.64 13.39 12.02
C TYR A 59 -3.26 14.87 12.04
N THR A 60 -3.43 15.60 10.94
CA THR A 60 -3.24 17.05 10.90
C THR A 60 -4.15 17.76 11.91
N LEU A 61 -5.40 17.30 12.06
CA LEU A 61 -6.32 17.83 13.09
C LEU A 61 -5.83 17.59 14.52
N ALA A 62 -4.99 16.58 14.73
CA ALA A 62 -4.38 16.26 16.02
C ALA A 62 -2.99 16.91 16.22
N GLY A 63 -2.62 17.87 15.36
CA GLY A 63 -1.34 18.59 15.44
C GLY A 63 -0.15 17.84 14.83
N PHE A 64 -0.38 16.87 13.94
CA PHE A 64 0.71 16.18 13.26
C PHE A 64 1.00 16.76 11.88
N ARG A 65 2.28 16.86 11.56
CA ARG A 65 2.79 17.15 10.23
C ARG A 65 3.44 15.91 9.62
N ARG A 66 3.13 15.65 8.35
CA ARG A 66 3.77 14.60 7.55
C ARG A 66 5.20 15.00 7.21
N ILE A 67 6.16 14.14 7.57
CA ILE A 67 7.60 14.33 7.29
C ILE A 67 8.10 13.44 6.16
N ALA A 68 7.51 12.25 5.97
CA ALA A 68 7.86 11.38 4.85
C ALA A 68 6.64 10.58 4.35
N LEU A 69 6.67 10.24 3.06
CA LEU A 69 5.74 9.33 2.42
C LEU A 69 6.49 8.50 1.38
N ARG A 70 6.37 7.18 1.47
CA ARG A 70 6.95 6.23 0.52
C ARG A 70 5.93 5.17 0.15
N THR A 71 5.99 4.69 -1.07
CA THR A 71 5.23 3.50 -1.51
C THR A 71 5.86 2.22 -0.98
N LEU A 72 5.06 1.16 -0.84
CA LEU A 72 5.51 -0.20 -0.56
C LEU A 72 4.73 -1.16 -1.45
N GLY A 73 5.43 -2.11 -2.09
CA GLY A 73 4.80 -3.10 -2.97
C GLY A 73 4.28 -2.48 -4.28
N LEU A 74 5.06 -1.57 -4.86
CA LEU A 74 4.83 -1.03 -6.20
C LEU A 74 5.39 -1.99 -7.26
N VAL A 75 6.63 -2.43 -7.07
CA VAL A 75 7.35 -3.35 -7.98
C VAL A 75 7.86 -4.59 -7.26
N VAL A 76 8.01 -4.52 -5.94
CA VAL A 76 8.35 -5.69 -5.12
C VAL A 76 7.14 -6.62 -5.07
N PRO A 77 7.32 -7.93 -5.35
CA PRO A 77 6.21 -8.86 -5.35
C PRO A 77 5.59 -8.97 -3.94
N PRO A 78 4.26 -8.98 -3.83
CA PRO A 78 3.54 -9.09 -2.56
C PRO A 78 3.71 -10.47 -1.91
N PRO A 79 3.39 -10.59 -0.61
CA PRO A 79 3.65 -11.79 0.19
C PRO A 79 3.05 -13.09 -0.39
N TYR A 80 1.91 -13.02 -1.07
CA TYR A 80 1.30 -14.20 -1.69
C TYR A 80 2.11 -14.80 -2.86
N LEU A 81 3.11 -14.08 -3.38
CA LEU A 81 4.07 -14.57 -4.37
C LEU A 81 5.36 -15.10 -3.73
N GLN A 82 5.32 -15.53 -2.47
CA GLN A 82 6.49 -16.03 -1.74
C GLN A 82 7.26 -17.14 -2.50
N GLY A 83 6.55 -18.03 -3.20
CA GLY A 83 7.19 -19.07 -4.02
C GLY A 83 8.01 -18.51 -5.20
N PHE A 84 7.56 -17.43 -5.84
CA PHE A 84 8.35 -16.72 -6.86
C PHE A 84 9.51 -15.96 -6.22
N ALA A 85 9.26 -15.28 -5.10
CA ALA A 85 10.28 -14.52 -4.40
C ALA A 85 11.44 -15.42 -3.92
N GLY A 86 11.14 -16.62 -3.43
CA GLY A 86 12.15 -17.60 -3.02
C GLY A 86 12.98 -18.17 -4.17
N ARG A 87 12.41 -18.26 -5.38
CA ARG A 87 13.12 -18.77 -6.59
C ARG A 87 13.99 -17.70 -7.26
N HIS A 88 13.66 -16.42 -7.09
CA HIS A 88 14.31 -15.31 -7.80
C HIS A 88 14.85 -14.23 -6.83
N LEU A 89 15.61 -14.65 -5.80
CA LEU A 89 16.13 -13.75 -4.76
C LEU A 89 16.91 -12.54 -5.31
N SER A 90 17.74 -12.74 -6.33
CA SER A 90 18.53 -11.66 -6.97
C SER A 90 17.64 -10.63 -7.68
N LEU A 91 16.61 -11.10 -8.39
CA LEU A 91 15.62 -10.24 -9.02
C LEU A 91 14.84 -9.43 -7.97
N VAL A 92 14.37 -10.08 -6.91
CA VAL A 92 13.67 -9.41 -5.81
C VAL A 92 14.55 -8.33 -5.16
N ALA A 93 15.84 -8.62 -4.95
CA ALA A 93 16.77 -7.63 -4.42
C ALA A 93 16.93 -6.41 -5.35
N THR A 94 16.99 -6.62 -6.67
CA THR A 94 17.02 -5.53 -7.65
C THR A 94 15.72 -4.73 -7.65
N LEU A 95 14.57 -5.40 -7.66
CA LEU A 95 13.25 -4.74 -7.58
C LEU A 95 13.11 -3.91 -6.31
N ARG A 96 13.63 -4.41 -5.18
CA ARG A 96 13.67 -3.66 -3.92
C ARG A 96 14.52 -2.39 -4.03
N ARG A 97 15.70 -2.46 -4.63
CA ARG A 97 16.54 -1.27 -4.85
C ARG A 97 15.86 -0.24 -5.74
N VAL A 98 15.17 -0.70 -6.79
CA VAL A 98 14.38 0.18 -7.66
C VAL A 98 13.26 0.85 -6.86
N GLU A 99 12.48 0.07 -6.09
CA GLU A 99 11.42 0.61 -5.23
C GLU A 99 11.96 1.62 -4.20
N ASP A 100 13.10 1.33 -3.57
CA ASP A 100 13.72 2.23 -2.59
C ASP A 100 14.16 3.57 -3.20
N ALA A 101 14.54 3.56 -4.49
CA ALA A 101 14.95 4.74 -5.23
C ALA A 101 13.76 5.59 -5.72
N VAL A 102 12.73 4.95 -6.27
CA VAL A 102 11.58 5.66 -6.86
C VAL A 102 10.44 5.87 -5.87
N GLY A 103 10.42 5.16 -4.75
CA GLY A 103 9.26 5.04 -3.88
C GLY A 103 8.82 6.33 -3.20
N ALA A 104 9.66 7.35 -3.16
CA ALA A 104 9.32 8.69 -2.67
C ALA A 104 8.81 9.64 -3.77
N TRP A 105 8.87 9.26 -5.06
CA TRP A 105 8.52 10.14 -6.16
C TRP A 105 7.03 10.50 -6.13
N PRO A 106 6.65 11.77 -6.41
CA PRO A 106 5.28 12.24 -6.27
C PRO A 106 4.22 11.41 -6.98
N GLY A 107 4.54 10.84 -8.15
CA GLY A 107 3.62 10.02 -8.96
C GLY A 107 3.44 8.58 -8.50
N VAL A 108 4.37 8.01 -7.72
CA VAL A 108 4.35 6.59 -7.35
C VAL A 108 4.23 6.34 -5.85
N ARG A 109 4.57 7.34 -5.01
CA ARG A 109 4.57 7.23 -3.54
C ARG A 109 3.22 6.89 -2.89
N ALA A 110 2.15 6.90 -3.67
CA ALA A 110 0.78 6.60 -3.24
C ALA A 110 0.17 5.41 -3.99
N SER A 111 0.95 4.75 -4.84
CA SER A 111 0.44 3.85 -5.90
C SER A 111 0.82 2.39 -5.68
N GLY A 112 1.48 2.05 -4.56
CA GLY A 112 1.76 0.66 -4.17
C GLY A 112 0.68 0.10 -3.26
N ASP A 113 0.71 -1.22 -3.08
CA ASP A 113 -0.21 -1.98 -2.24
C ASP A 113 -0.34 -1.39 -0.82
N HIS A 114 0.75 -0.84 -0.31
CA HIS A 114 0.81 -0.07 0.92
C HIS A 114 1.52 1.26 0.71
N PHE A 115 1.32 2.19 1.64
CA PHE A 115 2.20 3.35 1.79
C PHE A 115 2.77 3.40 3.20
N LEU A 116 4.05 3.72 3.29
CA LEU A 116 4.75 4.08 4.51
C LEU A 116 4.64 5.58 4.72
N ILE A 117 4.03 5.99 5.82
CA ILE A 117 3.95 7.40 6.21
C ILE A 117 4.66 7.63 7.54
N VAL A 118 5.43 8.71 7.59
CA VAL A 118 6.06 9.18 8.83
C VAL A 118 5.54 10.57 9.15
N MET A 119 5.08 10.75 10.37
CA MET A 119 4.50 11.99 10.88
C MET A 119 5.14 12.38 12.21
N ARG A 120 5.22 13.69 12.44
CA ARG A 120 5.73 14.29 13.67
C ARG A 120 4.64 15.17 14.26
N LYS A 121 4.43 15.09 15.58
CA LYS A 121 3.56 16.02 16.30
C LYS A 121 4.32 17.33 16.45
N ASP A 122 3.74 18.41 15.95
CA ASP A 122 4.26 19.75 16.22
C ASP A 122 3.87 20.09 17.68
N ALA A 123 4.83 20.62 18.44
CA ALA A 123 4.73 20.81 19.89
C ALA A 123 3.65 21.83 20.28
#